data_AF-A0A521FYY9-F1
#
_entry.id   AF-A0A521FYY9-F1
#
_cell.length_a   1.000
_cell.length_b   1.000
_cell.length_c   1.000
_cell.angle_alpha   90.00
_cell.angle_beta   90.00
_cell.angle_gamma   90.00
#
_symmetry.space_group_name_H-M   'P 1'
#
loop_
_entity.id
_entity.type
_entity.pdbx_description
1 polymer ?
#
loop_
_entity_poly.entity_id
_entity_poly.type
_entity_poly.pdbx_seq_one_letter_code
_entity_poly.pdbx_strand_id
1 'polypeptide(L)' 'MYHKMNITLSDQTAHLLEQLTDRMSKKRFIEDAVKYYIDHIGKSKIREQLKQGAMERAGRDLKLSHEWDSLEDKIW' A
#
# COMPACT_ATOMS: atom_id res chain seq x y z
N MET A 1 -22.75 5.74 -7.87
CA MET A 1 -22.63 6.53 -9.12
C MET A 1 -21.65 5.82 -10.04
N TYR A 2 -21.97 5.63 -11.32
CA TYR A 2 -21.07 5.01 -12.30
C TYR A 2 -20.64 6.04 -13.34
N HIS A 3 -19.36 6.04 -13.73
CA HIS A 3 -18.83 6.90 -14.78
C HIS A 3 -18.35 6.04 -15.95
N LYS A 4 -18.76 6.39 -17.18
CA LYS A 4 -18.35 5.67 -18.39
C LYS A 4 -17.13 6.34 -19.00
N MET A 5 -16.06 5.58 -19.18
CA MET A 5 -14.81 6.03 -19.78
C MET A 5 -14.38 5.05 -20.87
N ASN A 6 -13.84 5.55 -21.98
CA ASN A 6 -13.20 4.73 -23.01
C ASN A 6 -11.72 4.62 -22.68
N ILE A 7 -11.22 3.39 -22.54
CA ILE A 7 -9.81 3.10 -22.28
C ILE A 7 -9.28 2.17 -23.36
N THR A 8 -8.09 2.49 -23.86
CA THR A 8 -7.36 1.62 -24.78
C THR A 8 -6.47 0.70 -23.97
N LEU A 9 -6.62 -0.60 -24.16
CA LEU A 9 -5.81 -1.63 -23.54
C LEU A 9 -4.95 -2.30 -24.62
N SER A 10 -3.80 -2.86 -24.26
CA SER A 10 -3.05 -3.70 -25.18
C SER A 10 -3.84 -4.97 -25.51
N ASP A 11 -3.64 -5.51 -26.72
CA ASP A 11 -4.31 -6.74 -27.16
C ASP A 11 -4.12 -7.90 -26.17
N GLN A 12 -2.92 -8.02 -25.61
CA GLN A 12 -2.60 -9.02 -24.58
C GLN A 12 -3.48 -8.85 -23.32
N THR A 13 -3.65 -7.60 -22.85
CA THR A 13 -4.47 -7.31 -21.65
C THR A 13 -5.95 -7.54 -21.93
N ALA A 14 -6.42 -7.18 -23.13
CA ALA A 14 -7.78 -7.42 -23.55
C ALA A 14 -8.08 -8.92 -23.63
N HIS A 15 -7.15 -9.71 -24.16
CA HIS A 15 -7.28 -11.17 -24.23
C HIS A 15 -7.30 -11.82 -22.85
N LEU A 16 -6.42 -11.41 -21.93
CA LEU A 16 -6.42 -11.89 -20.55
C LEU A 16 -7.75 -11.57 -19.83
N LEU A 17 -8.27 -10.36 -20.03
CA LEU A 17 -9.58 -9.99 -19.50
C LEU A 17 -10.69 -10.88 -20.05
N GLU A 18 -10.66 -11.22 -21.34
CA GLU A 18 -11.65 -12.11 -21.95
C GLU A 18 -11.55 -13.55 -21.47
N GLN A 19 -10.33 -14.04 -21.18
CA GLN A 19 -10.12 -15.38 -20.62
C GLN A 19 -10.60 -15.49 -19.16
N LEU A 20 -10.40 -14.43 -18.38
CA LEU A 20 -10.68 -14.43 -16.94
C LEU A 20 -12.11 -14.03 -16.59
N THR A 21 -12.87 -13.47 -17.54
CA THR A 21 -14.18 -12.88 -17.25
C THR A 21 -15.22 -13.17 -18.33
N ASP A 22 -16.39 -13.63 -17.89
CA ASP A 22 -17.61 -13.52 -18.69
C ASP A 22 -18.04 -12.05 -18.79
N ARG A 23 -18.79 -11.69 -19.86
CA ARG A 23 -19.21 -10.30 -20.16
C ARG A 23 -19.80 -9.55 -18.96
N MET A 24 -20.54 -10.23 -18.08
CA MET A 24 -21.14 -9.63 -16.87
C MET A 24 -20.11 -9.35 -15.76
N SER A 25 -19.05 -10.15 -15.69
CA SER A 25 -18.00 -10.06 -14.67
C SER A 25 -16.85 -9.10 -15.03
N LYS A 26 -16.70 -8.74 -16.31
CA LYS A 26 -15.61 -7.87 -16.80
C LYS A 26 -15.54 -6.52 -16.09
N LYS A 27 -16.68 -5.86 -15.88
CA LYS A 27 -16.74 -4.56 -15.16
C LYS A 27 -16.31 -4.69 -13.71
N ARG A 28 -16.87 -5.68 -13.01
CA ARG A 28 -16.55 -5.95 -11.61
C ARG A 28 -15.08 -6.31 -11.43
N PHE A 29 -14.55 -7.13 -12.33
CA PHE A 29 -13.13 -7.47 -12.34
C PHE A 29 -12.23 -6.24 -12.50
N ILE A 30 -12.56 -5.33 -13.43
CA ILE A 30 -11.80 -4.09 -13.61
C ILE A 30 -11.89 -3.22 -12.35
N GLU A 31 -13.08 -3.07 -11.75
CA GLU A 31 -13.25 -2.30 -10.51
C GLU A 31 -12.41 -2.90 -9.36
N ASP A 32 -12.44 -4.22 -9.20
CA ASP A 32 -11.70 -4.91 -8.14
C ASP A 32 -10.18 -4.84 -8.38
N ALA A 33 -9.73 -4.98 -9.64
CA ALA A 33 -8.32 -4.85 -10.01
C ALA A 33 -7.79 -3.43 -9.74
N VAL A 34 -8.57 -2.39 -10.07
CA VAL A 34 -8.19 -0.99 -9.80
C VAL A 34 -8.11 -0.74 -8.29
N LYS A 35 -9.10 -1.19 -7.51
CA LYS A 35 -9.06 -1.06 -6.04
C LYS A 35 -7.85 -1.77 -5.45
N TYR A 36 -7.58 -3.00 -5.88
CA TYR A 36 -6.43 -3.77 -5.43
C TYR A 36 -5.12 -3.06 -5.74
N TYR A 37 -4.96 -2.56 -6.96
CA TYR A 37 -3.74 -1.87 -7.38
C TYR A 37 -3.48 -0.58 -6.56
N ILE A 38 -4.53 0.23 -6.34
CA ILE A 38 -4.44 1.45 -5.53
C ILE A 38 -4.08 1.12 -4.08
N ASP A 39 -4.74 0.14 -3.46
CA ASP A 39 -4.46 -0.29 -2.09
C ASP A 39 -3.02 -0.82 -1.96
N HIS A 40 -2.58 -1.63 -2.91
CA HIS A 40 -1.23 -2.20 -2.93
C HIS A 40 -0.15 -1.10 -3.03
N ILE A 41 -0.30 -0.15 -3.96
CA ILE A 41 0.63 0.99 -4.09
C ILE A 41 0.59 1.87 -2.84
N GLY A 42 -0.60 2.16 -2.31
CA GLY A 42 -0.77 2.96 -1.11
C GLY A 42 -0.01 2.35 0.07
N LYS A 43 -0.18 1.05 0.30
CA LYS A 43 0.53 0.29 1.35
C LYS A 43 2.04 0.29 1.15
N SER A 44 2.52 0.12 -0.08
CA SER A 44 3.95 0.17 -0.38
C SER A 44 4.55 1.53 -0.06
N LYS A 45 3.85 2.62 -0.43
CA LYS A 45 4.29 3.98 -0.15
C LYS A 45 4.33 4.27 1.36
N ILE A 46 3.29 3.89 2.09
CA ILE A 46 3.23 4.07 3.55
C ILE A 46 4.36 3.29 4.23
N ARG A 47 4.62 2.05 3.80
CA ARG A 47 5.72 1.23 4.35
C ARG A 47 7.07 1.91 4.18
N GLU A 48 7.34 2.48 3.01
CA GLU A 48 8.59 3.19 2.77
C GLU A 48 8.69 4.46 3.63
N GLN A 49 7.61 5.24 3.74
CA GLN A 49 7.57 6.43 4.60
C GLN A 49 7.80 6.08 6.09
N LEU A 50 7.22 4.98 6.56
CA LEU A 50 7.45 4.49 7.93
C LEU A 50 8.92 4.09 8.15
N LYS A 51 9.52 3.40 7.17
CA LYS A 51 10.92 3.00 7.21
C LYS A 51 11.85 4.21 7.27
N GLN A 52 11.67 5.18 6.37
CA GLN A 52 12.47 6.41 6.36
C GLN A 52 12.31 7.18 7.67
N GLY A 53 11.07 7.35 8.13
CA GLY A 53 10.82 8.02 9.41
C GLY A 53 11.47 7.31 10.60
N ALA A 54 11.49 5.98 10.63
CA ALA A 54 12.17 5.21 11.67
C ALA A 54 13.69 5.44 11.64
N MET A 55 14.30 5.46 10.45
CA MET A 55 15.72 5.73 10.27
C MET A 55 16.10 7.15 10.71
N GLU A 56 15.31 8.15 10.30
CA GLU A 56 15.51 9.56 10.68
C GLU A 56 15.43 9.77 12.19
N ARG A 57 14.54 9.04 12.87
CA ARG A 57 14.29 9.19 14.31
C ARG A 57 15.14 8.25 15.17
N ALA A 58 15.86 7.29 14.57
CA ALA A 58 16.62 6.26 15.27
C ALA A 58 17.56 6.82 16.36
N GLY A 59 18.32 7.88 16.05
CA GLY A 59 19.25 8.47 17.01
C GLY A 59 18.55 9.12 18.22
N ARG A 60 17.43 9.81 17.96
CA ARG A 60 16.61 10.41 19.02
C ARG A 60 15.95 9.33 19.88
N ASP A 61 15.38 8.32 19.23
CA ASP A 61 14.66 7.25 19.90
C ASP A 61 15.63 6.38 20.75
N LEU A 62 16.86 6.15 20.27
CA LEU A 62 17.93 5.52 21.05
C LEU A 62 18.33 6.35 22.27
N LYS A 63 18.53 7.66 22.08
CA LYS A 63 18.87 8.57 23.19
C LYS A 63 17.77 8.56 24.25
N LEU A 64 16.51 8.65 23.83
CA LEU A 64 15.36 8.59 24.71
C LEU A 64 15.34 7.26 25.47
N SER A 65 15.54 6.12 24.80
CA SER A 65 15.63 4.82 25.46
C SER A 65 16.66 4.80 26.59
N HIS A 66 17.88 5.27 26.34
CA HIS A 66 18.92 5.33 27.37
C HIS A 66 18.57 6.27 28.55
N GLU A 67 17.85 7.38 28.29
CA GLU A 67 17.35 8.26 29.34
C GLU A 67 16.36 7.53 30.24
N TRP A 68 15.47 6.70 29.67
CA TRP A 68 14.50 5.90 30.44
C TRP A 68 15.15 4.72 31.17
N ASP A 69 16.13 4.04 30.58
CA ASP A 69 16.89 2.96 31.24
C ASP A 69 17.51 3.46 32.56
N SER A 70 18.07 4.68 32.53
CA SER A 70 18.66 5.32 33.72
C SER A 70 17.66 5.64 34.85
N LEU A 71 16.36 5.65 34.52
CA LEU A 71 15.27 5.88 35.45
C LEU A 71 14.76 4.56 36.06
N GLU A 72 14.75 3.47 35.28
CA GLU A 72 14.37 2.14 35.76
C GLU A 72 15.31 1.62 36.85
N ASP A 73 16.63 1.87 36.72
CA ASP A 73 17.64 1.52 37.73
C ASP A 73 17.47 2.24 39.07
N LYS A 74 16.61 3.27 39.17
CA LYS A 74 16.37 4.07 40.38
C LYS A 74 15.01 3.81 41.04
N ILE A 75 14.14 3.02 40.40
CA ILE A 75 12.76 2.78 40.86
C ILE A 75 12.63 1.41 41.55
N TRP A 76 13.67 0.57 41.49
CA TRP A 76 13.83 -0.66 42.28
C TRP A 76 14.84 -0.49 43.42
#